data_AF-A0AAV0K9E0-F1
#
_entry.id   AF-A0AAV0K9E0-F1
#
_cell.length_a   1.000
_cell.length_b   1.000
_cell.length_c   1.000
_cell.angle_alpha   90.00
_cell.angle_beta   90.00
_cell.angle_gamma   90.00
#
_symmetry.space_group_name_H-M   'P 1'
#
loop_
_entity.id
_entity.type
_entity.pdbx_description
1 polymer ?
#
loop_
_entity_poly.entity_id
_entity_poly.type
_entity_poly.pdbx_seq_one_letter_code
_entity_poly.pdbx_strand_id
1 'polypeptide(L)'
;MLTLARANYGPYGIDFPLGATGRFTNGVENLRNAQRLIGFQNFIPPFARARAPREVLRGVNFASGAAGIREETGNNLGDHASLSQQVTNFGNVVQVMLRYFRGDASLLNSYLGRCIFFSGMGSNDYLNNYFMSNFYTTSSDYTPKAFASVLLQDYANQLAKMYTMGARKVIVTSVGQIGCIPYQLARYTANNNTGNNSSRCNEKINDAVSMFNSGLKRLVQRFNGGTELPGAKFVYLAN
;
A
#
# COMPACT_ATOMS: atom_id res chain seq x y z
N MET A 1 -0.46 -11.20 15.97
CA MET A 1 0.18 -11.16 14.65
C MET A 1 1.64 -11.55 14.80
N LEU A 2 1.95 -12.80 14.46
CA LEU A 2 3.33 -13.29 14.43
C LEU A 2 3.86 -13.12 13.01
N THR A 3 4.89 -12.30 12.84
CA THR A 3 5.39 -11.87 11.53
C THR A 3 6.90 -11.69 11.54
N LEU A 4 7.55 -12.02 10.43
CA LEU A 4 8.97 -11.76 10.16
C LEU A 4 9.18 -10.36 9.55
N ALA A 5 8.13 -9.74 9.00
CA ALA A 5 8.18 -8.39 8.43
C ALA A 5 8.16 -7.32 9.53
N ARG A 6 9.23 -7.24 10.31
CA ARG A 6 9.38 -6.29 11.43
C ARG A 6 10.50 -5.29 11.17
N ALA A 7 10.33 -4.08 11.71
CA ALA A 7 11.31 -3.00 11.71
C ALA A 7 11.46 -2.37 13.11
N ASN A 8 11.37 -3.20 14.15
CA ASN A 8 11.49 -2.81 15.56
C ASN A 8 12.89 -3.13 16.14
N TYR A 9 13.91 -3.17 15.27
CA TYR A 9 15.30 -3.46 15.60
C TYR A 9 16.23 -2.64 14.68
N GLY A 10 17.50 -2.50 15.07
CA GLY A 10 18.49 -1.76 14.27
C GLY A 10 18.78 -2.41 12.91
N PRO A 11 19.05 -1.64 11.83
CA PRO A 11 19.32 -0.20 11.83
C PRO A 11 18.06 0.68 11.75
N TYR A 12 16.85 0.10 11.74
CA TYR A 12 15.61 0.89 11.59
C TYR A 12 15.41 1.87 12.73
N GLY A 13 14.99 3.08 12.38
CA GLY A 13 14.69 4.16 13.32
C GLY A 13 15.90 4.75 14.05
N ILE A 14 17.12 4.59 13.52
CA ILE A 14 18.33 5.19 14.12
C ILE A 14 18.25 6.72 14.22
N ASP A 15 17.52 7.40 13.31
CA ASP A 15 17.31 8.86 13.37
C ASP A 15 16.01 9.25 14.10
N PHE A 16 15.34 8.30 14.79
CA PHE A 16 14.21 8.61 15.67
C PHE A 16 14.72 8.87 17.10
N PRO A 17 14.25 9.93 17.78
CA PRO A 17 14.68 10.23 19.16
C PRO A 17 14.44 9.09 20.16
N LEU A 18 13.48 8.20 19.88
CA LEU A 18 13.12 7.07 20.72
C LEU A 18 13.55 5.71 20.12
N GLY A 19 14.40 5.71 19.08
CA GLY A 19 14.85 4.52 18.38
C GLY A 19 13.81 3.86 17.48
N ALA A 20 13.94 2.56 17.25
CA ALA A 20 13.15 1.80 16.30
C ALA A 20 11.63 1.91 16.56
N THR A 21 10.88 2.44 15.59
CA THR A 21 9.44 2.69 15.72
C THR A 21 8.55 1.61 15.10
N GLY A 22 9.14 0.60 14.46
CA GLY A 22 8.42 -0.36 13.62
C GLY A 22 8.15 0.12 12.19
N ARG A 23 8.66 1.32 11.82
CA ARG A 23 8.60 1.83 10.44
C ARG A 23 9.86 1.41 9.70
N PHE A 24 9.71 0.96 8.44
CA PHE A 24 10.82 0.57 7.56
C PHE A 24 11.58 1.79 7.02
N THR A 25 12.08 2.64 7.92
CA THR A 25 12.89 3.82 7.60
C THR A 25 13.72 4.23 8.81
N ASN A 26 14.80 4.95 8.54
CA ASN A 26 15.68 5.50 9.57
C ASN A 26 15.21 6.89 10.00
N GLY A 27 14.56 7.65 9.11
CA GLY A 27 14.34 9.09 9.26
C GLY A 27 12.95 9.49 9.76
N VAL A 28 12.91 10.23 10.88
CA VAL A 28 11.75 11.04 11.30
C VAL A 28 11.45 12.12 10.28
N GLU A 29 12.48 12.71 9.69
CA GLU A 29 12.39 14.00 9.00
C GLU A 29 11.64 13.90 7.67
N ASN A 30 11.99 12.95 6.79
CA ASN A 30 11.28 12.77 5.52
C ASN A 30 9.80 12.40 5.72
N LEU A 31 9.51 11.55 6.71
CA LEU A 31 8.15 11.12 7.00
C LEU A 31 7.33 12.24 7.67
N ARG A 32 7.95 13.01 8.57
CA ARG A 32 7.34 14.17 9.21
C ARG A 32 7.13 15.31 8.22
N ASN A 33 8.07 15.54 7.30
CA ASN A 33 7.94 16.54 6.24
C ASN A 33 6.80 16.19 5.29
N ALA A 34 6.72 14.94 4.83
CA ALA A 34 5.59 14.47 4.02
C ALA A 34 4.23 14.66 4.73
N GLN A 35 4.15 14.36 6.03
CA GLN A 35 2.93 14.55 6.82
C GLN A 35 2.58 16.02 7.08
N ARG A 36 3.58 16.86 7.32
CA ARG A 36 3.41 18.32 7.46
C ARG A 36 2.92 18.95 6.17
N LEU A 37 3.43 18.51 5.01
CA LEU A 37 3.01 18.98 3.69
C LEU A 37 1.52 18.72 3.42
N ILE A 38 0.94 17.69 4.04
CA ILE A 38 -0.50 17.37 3.95
C ILE A 38 -1.29 17.79 5.21
N GLY A 39 -0.69 18.62 6.08
CA GLY A 39 -1.38 19.29 7.20
C GLY A 39 -1.41 18.54 8.54
N PHE A 40 -0.75 17.40 8.67
CA PHE A 40 -0.67 16.69 9.96
C PHE A 40 0.49 17.21 10.82
N GLN A 41 0.16 17.59 12.06
CA GLN A 41 1.16 18.04 13.05
C GLN A 41 1.89 16.88 13.72
N ASN A 42 1.26 15.69 13.77
CA ASN A 42 1.76 14.48 14.44
C ASN A 42 1.65 13.27 13.53
N PHE A 43 2.40 12.21 13.84
CA PHE A 43 2.28 10.94 13.15
C PHE A 43 0.87 10.36 13.28
N ILE A 44 0.29 9.97 12.15
CA ILE A 44 -0.95 9.21 12.12
C ILE A 44 -0.72 7.86 12.86
N PRO A 45 -1.55 7.52 13.86
CA PRO A 45 -1.41 6.29 14.61
C PRO A 45 -1.72 5.06 13.74
N PRO A 46 -1.05 3.91 13.99
CA PRO A 46 -1.43 2.65 13.35
C PRO A 46 -2.80 2.18 13.86
N PHE A 47 -3.59 1.54 13.00
CA PHE A 47 -4.92 1.00 13.34
C PHE A 47 -4.90 0.15 14.61
N ALA A 48 -3.87 -0.70 14.78
CA ALA A 48 -3.72 -1.55 15.97
C ALA A 48 -3.64 -0.79 17.31
N ARG A 49 -3.37 0.53 17.28
CA ARG A 49 -3.29 1.39 18.48
C ARG A 49 -4.38 2.46 18.54
N ALA A 50 -5.14 2.67 17.47
CA ALA A 50 -6.22 3.66 17.46
C ALA A 50 -7.47 3.07 18.15
N ARG A 51 -7.71 3.45 19.40
CA ARG A 51 -8.79 2.87 20.23
C ARG A 51 -9.93 3.84 20.49
N ALA A 52 -9.64 5.13 20.62
CA ALA A 52 -10.66 6.12 20.94
C ALA A 52 -11.22 6.79 19.66
N PRO A 53 -12.53 7.11 19.61
CA PRO A 53 -13.13 7.77 18.46
C PRO A 53 -12.42 9.07 18.05
N ARG A 54 -11.95 9.86 19.04
CA ARG A 54 -11.20 11.11 18.79
C ARG A 54 -9.84 10.87 18.12
N GLU A 55 -9.20 9.73 18.35
CA GLU A 55 -7.94 9.37 17.68
C GLU A 55 -8.21 9.02 16.23
N VAL A 56 -9.26 8.22 15.99
CA VAL A 56 -9.69 7.79 14.66
C VAL A 56 -10.04 8.97 13.76
N LEU A 57 -10.72 9.99 14.31
CA LEU A 57 -11.07 11.21 13.57
C LEU A 57 -9.86 12.02 13.09
N ARG A 58 -8.71 11.91 13.77
CA ARG A 58 -7.46 12.58 13.38
C ARG A 58 -6.69 11.84 12.30
N GLY A 59 -7.15 10.65 11.90
CA GLY A 59 -6.52 9.81 10.88
C GLY A 59 -6.04 8.48 11.47
N VAL A 60 -6.03 7.45 10.62
CA VAL A 60 -5.61 6.10 10.98
C VAL A 60 -4.76 5.52 9.85
N ASN A 61 -3.65 4.87 10.22
CA ASN A 61 -2.80 4.16 9.28
C ASN A 61 -3.10 2.65 9.33
N PHE A 62 -3.67 2.12 8.24
CA PHE A 62 -4.00 0.70 8.11
C PHE A 62 -2.86 -0.14 7.52
N ALA A 63 -1.79 0.50 7.01
CA ALA A 63 -0.72 -0.19 6.32
C ALA A 63 -0.04 -1.25 7.21
N SER A 64 0.27 -2.38 6.61
CA SER A 64 0.96 -3.50 7.24
C SER A 64 2.17 -3.91 6.39
N GLY A 65 3.27 -4.27 7.04
CA GLY A 65 4.43 -4.84 6.35
C GLY A 65 4.05 -6.13 5.62
N ALA A 66 4.77 -6.47 4.55
CA ALA A 66 4.50 -7.63 3.67
C ALA A 66 3.18 -7.61 2.90
N ALA A 67 2.22 -6.74 3.23
CA ALA A 67 0.90 -6.71 2.62
C ALA A 67 0.94 -6.50 1.09
N GLY A 68 0.09 -7.24 0.39
CA GLY A 68 -0.22 -7.03 -1.01
C GLY A 68 -1.69 -6.72 -1.28
N ILE A 69 -1.97 -6.51 -2.56
CA ILE A 69 -3.34 -6.42 -3.10
C ILE A 69 -3.99 -7.79 -3.03
N ARG A 70 -3.26 -8.86 -3.39
CA ARG A 70 -3.69 -10.25 -3.25
C ARG A 70 -3.67 -10.68 -1.78
N GLU A 71 -4.57 -11.59 -1.41
CA GLU A 71 -4.67 -12.09 -0.04
C GLU A 71 -3.42 -12.89 0.39
N GLU A 72 -2.85 -13.65 -0.54
CA GLU A 72 -1.75 -14.56 -0.29
C GLU A 72 -0.37 -13.88 -0.28
N THR A 73 -0.27 -12.68 -0.85
CA THR A 73 0.99 -11.94 -0.99
C THR A 73 1.63 -11.70 0.37
N GLY A 74 2.87 -12.12 0.58
CA GLY A 74 3.60 -11.89 1.82
C GLY A 74 3.35 -12.92 2.94
N ASN A 75 2.49 -13.92 2.72
CA ASN A 75 2.30 -15.05 3.65
C ASN A 75 3.60 -15.77 4.03
N ASN A 76 4.59 -15.80 3.14
CA ASN A 76 5.92 -16.35 3.41
C ASN A 76 6.66 -15.62 4.56
N LEU A 77 6.20 -14.43 4.96
CA LEU A 77 6.73 -13.64 6.07
C LEU A 77 5.86 -13.72 7.33
N GLY A 78 4.86 -14.62 7.36
CA GLY A 78 3.92 -14.79 8.47
C GLY A 78 2.71 -13.86 8.39
N ASP A 79 2.03 -13.68 9.53
CA ASP A 79 0.80 -12.91 9.59
C ASP A 79 1.02 -11.45 9.17
N HIS A 80 0.11 -10.91 8.40
CA HIS A 80 0.05 -9.50 8.03
C HIS A 80 -1.40 -9.12 7.68
N ALA A 81 -1.67 -7.85 7.45
CA ALA A 81 -2.99 -7.42 6.98
C ALA A 81 -2.92 -7.12 5.47
N SER A 82 -3.44 -8.02 4.63
CA SER A 82 -3.64 -7.81 3.19
C SER A 82 -4.44 -6.52 2.92
N LEU A 83 -4.43 -5.99 1.70
CA LEU A 83 -5.23 -4.80 1.39
C LEU A 83 -6.72 -5.02 1.68
N SER A 84 -7.27 -6.21 1.40
CA SER A 84 -8.66 -6.52 1.78
C SER A 84 -8.88 -6.45 3.29
N GLN A 85 -7.95 -6.98 4.10
CA GLN A 85 -8.04 -6.86 5.55
C GLN A 85 -7.93 -5.40 6.01
N GLN A 86 -7.10 -4.59 5.36
CA GLN A 86 -7.00 -3.15 5.61
C GLN A 86 -8.30 -2.42 5.26
N VAL A 87 -8.95 -2.77 4.15
CA VAL A 87 -10.27 -2.24 3.76
C VAL A 87 -11.36 -2.66 4.78
N THR A 88 -11.32 -3.90 5.27
CA THR A 88 -12.21 -4.36 6.35
C THR A 88 -11.98 -3.57 7.64
N ASN A 89 -10.72 -3.33 8.00
CA ASN A 89 -10.37 -2.51 9.17
C ASN A 89 -10.83 -1.05 8.99
N PHE A 90 -10.77 -0.50 7.78
CA PHE A 90 -11.36 0.80 7.48
C PHE A 90 -12.88 0.79 7.68
N GLY A 91 -13.59 -0.25 7.23
CA GLY A 91 -15.01 -0.43 7.52
C GLY A 91 -15.33 -0.45 9.02
N ASN A 92 -14.52 -1.12 9.83
CA ASN A 92 -14.65 -1.11 11.30
C ASN A 92 -14.47 0.30 11.87
N VAL A 93 -13.53 1.08 11.35
CA VAL A 93 -13.34 2.49 11.71
C VAL A 93 -14.56 3.34 11.33
N VAL A 94 -15.13 3.14 10.15
CA VAL A 94 -16.35 3.83 9.72
C VAL A 94 -17.51 3.55 10.69
N GLN A 95 -17.65 2.32 11.19
CA GLN A 95 -18.66 1.99 12.21
C GLN A 95 -18.43 2.69 13.54
N VAL A 96 -17.18 2.81 13.99
CA VAL A 96 -16.83 3.59 15.20
C VAL A 96 -17.17 5.07 15.00
N MET A 97 -16.85 5.62 13.83
CA MET A 97 -17.17 7.02 13.50
C MET A 97 -18.69 7.24 13.43
N LEU A 98 -19.46 6.31 12.85
CA LEU A 98 -20.92 6.42 12.79
C LEU A 98 -21.55 6.52 14.19
N ARG A 99 -21.06 5.72 15.15
CA ARG A 99 -21.49 5.81 16.56
C ARG A 99 -21.11 7.16 17.17
N TYR A 100 -19.92 7.68 16.86
CA TYR A 100 -19.50 9.00 17.31
C TYR A 100 -20.41 10.13 16.79
N PHE A 101 -20.84 10.03 15.52
CA PHE A 101 -21.82 10.93 14.91
C PHE A 101 -23.27 10.60 15.26
N ARG A 102 -23.52 9.82 16.33
CA ARG A 102 -24.87 9.45 16.82
C ARG A 102 -25.77 8.82 15.76
N GLY A 103 -25.18 8.09 14.80
CA GLY A 103 -25.92 7.44 13.72
C GLY A 103 -26.20 8.33 12.51
N ASP A 104 -25.75 9.59 12.49
CA ASP A 104 -25.93 10.49 11.34
C ASP A 104 -24.97 10.11 10.19
N ALA A 105 -25.49 9.29 9.27
CA ALA A 105 -24.76 8.85 8.08
C ALA A 105 -24.47 9.99 7.10
N SER A 106 -25.31 11.04 7.06
CA SER A 106 -25.10 12.18 6.16
C SER A 106 -23.90 13.02 6.62
N LEU A 107 -23.85 13.32 7.91
CA LEU A 107 -22.73 14.03 8.53
C LEU A 107 -21.43 13.23 8.43
N LEU A 108 -21.49 11.91 8.65
CA LEU A 108 -20.33 11.03 8.47
C LEU A 108 -19.83 11.04 7.03
N ASN A 109 -20.72 10.89 6.05
CA ASN A 109 -20.34 10.91 4.63
C ASN A 109 -19.75 12.26 4.22
N SER A 110 -20.29 13.37 4.72
CA SER A 110 -19.72 14.71 4.53
C SER A 110 -18.32 14.84 5.17
N TYR A 111 -18.09 14.21 6.33
CA TYR A 111 -16.77 14.15 6.96
C TYR A 111 -15.77 13.32 6.13
N LEU A 112 -16.14 12.08 5.77
CA LEU A 112 -15.29 11.18 4.98
C LEU A 112 -14.99 11.73 3.59
N GLY A 113 -15.94 12.46 2.98
CA GLY A 113 -15.75 13.14 1.69
C GLY A 113 -14.67 14.23 1.72
N ARG A 114 -14.32 14.76 2.91
CA ARG A 114 -13.22 15.71 3.08
C ARG A 114 -11.87 15.04 3.35
N CYS A 115 -11.87 13.78 3.80
CA CYS A 115 -10.66 13.03 4.10
C CYS A 115 -9.87 12.69 2.84
N ILE A 116 -8.55 12.55 2.98
CA ILE A 116 -7.65 12.05 1.93
C ILE A 116 -7.24 10.63 2.30
N PHE A 117 -7.40 9.72 1.36
CA PHE A 117 -7.00 8.32 1.48
C PHE A 117 -5.77 8.09 0.63
N PHE A 118 -4.73 7.48 1.19
CA PHE A 118 -3.50 7.17 0.48
C PHE A 118 -3.30 5.65 0.43
N SER A 119 -3.09 5.10 -0.76
CA SER A 119 -2.91 3.67 -0.99
C SER A 119 -1.69 3.42 -1.87
N GLY A 120 -0.59 2.99 -1.25
CA GLY A 120 0.63 2.55 -1.93
C GLY A 120 0.75 1.03 -1.82
N MET A 121 0.42 0.31 -2.88
CA MET A 121 0.34 -1.16 -2.93
C MET A 121 0.93 -1.70 -4.24
N GLY A 122 1.20 -3.00 -4.30
CA GLY A 122 1.71 -3.69 -5.50
C GLY A 122 3.16 -4.17 -5.40
N SER A 123 4.02 -3.52 -4.61
CA SER A 123 5.44 -3.92 -4.53
C SER A 123 5.62 -5.36 -4.02
N ASN A 124 4.90 -5.74 -2.97
CA ASN A 124 4.96 -7.09 -2.42
C ASN A 124 4.32 -8.11 -3.35
N ASP A 125 3.32 -7.74 -4.15
CA ASP A 125 2.69 -8.67 -5.11
C ASP A 125 3.67 -9.12 -6.19
N TYR A 126 4.72 -8.34 -6.45
CA TYR A 126 5.84 -8.78 -7.29
C TYR A 126 6.97 -9.44 -6.48
N LEU A 127 7.40 -8.84 -5.36
CA LEU A 127 8.59 -9.28 -4.62
C LEU A 127 8.35 -10.51 -3.72
N ASN A 128 7.19 -10.55 -3.06
CA ASN A 128 6.78 -11.54 -2.06
C ASN A 128 5.55 -12.33 -2.55
N ASN A 129 5.41 -12.48 -3.87
CA ASN A 129 4.43 -13.34 -4.52
C ASN A 129 4.90 -13.76 -5.93
N TYR A 130 4.69 -12.91 -6.96
CA TYR A 130 4.89 -13.30 -8.36
C TYR A 130 6.30 -13.82 -8.67
N PHE A 131 7.36 -13.12 -8.23
CA PHE A 131 8.75 -13.56 -8.48
C PHE A 131 9.31 -14.48 -7.38
N MET A 132 8.44 -15.01 -6.51
CA MET A 132 8.82 -15.87 -5.39
C MET A 132 8.29 -17.30 -5.60
N SER A 133 8.73 -17.93 -6.69
CA SER A 133 8.26 -19.23 -7.19
C SER A 133 8.43 -20.41 -6.22
N ASN A 134 9.29 -20.28 -5.20
CA ASN A 134 9.46 -21.31 -4.17
C ASN A 134 8.32 -21.34 -3.15
N PHE A 135 7.52 -20.27 -3.09
CA PHE A 135 6.42 -20.12 -2.13
C PHE A 135 5.06 -19.97 -2.82
N TYR A 136 5.04 -19.58 -4.10
CA TYR A 136 3.82 -19.23 -4.83
C TYR A 136 3.84 -19.79 -6.25
N THR A 137 2.67 -20.23 -6.74
CA THR A 137 2.49 -20.71 -8.12
C THR A 137 2.20 -19.59 -9.11
N THR A 138 2.04 -18.35 -8.64
CA THR A 138 1.51 -17.23 -9.43
C THR A 138 2.28 -16.96 -10.74
N SER A 139 3.61 -17.11 -10.76
CA SER A 139 4.40 -16.96 -12.00
C SER A 139 4.17 -18.06 -13.02
N SER A 140 3.74 -19.24 -12.57
CA SER A 140 3.39 -20.37 -13.43
C SER A 140 1.95 -20.25 -13.94
N ASP A 141 1.06 -19.71 -13.11
CA ASP A 141 -0.36 -19.52 -13.42
C ASP A 141 -0.61 -18.33 -14.36
N TYR A 142 0.25 -17.30 -14.30
CA TYR A 142 0.06 -16.05 -15.04
C TYR A 142 1.33 -15.58 -15.75
N THR A 143 1.16 -15.12 -17.00
CA THR A 143 2.15 -14.24 -17.63
C THR A 143 2.20 -12.88 -16.90
N PRO A 144 3.29 -12.09 -17.01
CA PRO A 144 3.39 -10.81 -16.30
C PRO A 144 2.23 -9.85 -16.62
N LYS A 145 1.79 -9.83 -17.89
CA LYS A 145 0.64 -9.03 -18.34
C LYS A 145 -0.68 -9.53 -17.74
N ALA A 146 -0.89 -10.84 -17.71
CA ALA A 146 -2.09 -11.44 -17.12
C ALA A 146 -2.13 -11.17 -15.61
N PHE A 147 -1.00 -11.32 -14.91
CA PHE A 147 -0.88 -11.02 -13.49
C PHE A 147 -1.19 -9.55 -13.19
N ALA A 148 -0.60 -8.60 -13.94
CA ALA A 148 -0.92 -7.19 -13.79
C ALA A 148 -2.42 -6.91 -13.98
N SER A 149 -3.08 -7.61 -14.93
CA SER A 149 -4.52 -7.45 -15.18
C SER A 149 -5.37 -7.92 -14.01
N VAL A 150 -5.13 -9.13 -13.48
CA VAL A 150 -5.91 -9.66 -12.33
C VAL A 150 -5.62 -8.88 -11.06
N LEU A 151 -4.37 -8.43 -10.87
CA LEU A 151 -3.98 -7.59 -9.74
C LEU A 151 -4.71 -6.24 -9.76
N LEU A 152 -4.85 -5.62 -10.94
CA LEU A 152 -5.61 -4.37 -11.09
C LEU A 152 -7.12 -4.57 -10.90
N GLN A 153 -7.65 -5.75 -11.25
CA GLN A 153 -9.05 -6.08 -10.99
C GLN A 153 -9.32 -6.16 -9.49
N ASP A 154 -8.49 -6.88 -8.74
CA ASP A 154 -8.60 -6.96 -7.28
C ASP A 154 -8.44 -5.59 -6.63
N TYR A 155 -7.46 -4.81 -7.09
CA TYR A 155 -7.23 -3.47 -6.56
C TYR A 155 -8.42 -2.53 -6.84
N ALA A 156 -8.99 -2.60 -8.04
CA ALA A 156 -10.18 -1.83 -8.40
C ALA A 156 -11.37 -2.18 -7.48
N ASN A 157 -11.59 -3.46 -7.19
CA ASN A 157 -12.65 -3.92 -6.31
C ASN A 157 -12.47 -3.41 -4.87
N GLN A 158 -11.25 -3.47 -4.35
CA GLN A 158 -10.91 -2.99 -3.01
C GLN A 158 -11.09 -1.46 -2.89
N LEU A 159 -10.65 -0.70 -3.90
CA LEU A 159 -10.85 0.76 -3.95
C LEU A 159 -12.34 1.14 -4.09
N ALA A 160 -13.09 0.41 -4.91
CA ALA A 160 -14.54 0.60 -5.02
C ALA A 160 -15.25 0.30 -3.70
N LYS A 161 -14.81 -0.72 -2.95
CA LYS A 161 -15.33 -1.02 -1.60
C LYS A 161 -15.03 0.10 -0.60
N MET A 162 -13.87 0.76 -0.69
CA MET A 162 -13.62 1.97 0.11
C MET A 162 -14.58 3.11 -0.26
N TYR A 163 -14.87 3.27 -1.55
CA TYR A 163 -15.81 4.27 -2.04
C TYR A 163 -17.24 4.03 -1.51
N THR A 164 -17.72 2.78 -1.48
CA THR A 164 -19.06 2.48 -0.91
C THR A 164 -19.16 2.83 0.59
N MET A 165 -18.02 2.87 1.28
CA MET A 165 -17.91 3.28 2.69
C MET A 165 -17.61 4.77 2.90
N GLY A 166 -17.69 5.60 1.84
CA GLY A 166 -17.60 7.06 1.96
C GLY A 166 -16.25 7.67 1.52
N ALA A 167 -15.28 6.86 1.08
CA ALA A 167 -14.04 7.42 0.52
C ALA A 167 -14.33 8.17 -0.79
N ARG A 168 -13.84 9.40 -0.91
CA ARG A 168 -14.01 10.22 -2.13
C ARG A 168 -12.72 10.76 -2.70
N LYS A 169 -11.70 11.09 -1.89
CA LYS A 169 -10.41 11.62 -2.38
C LYS A 169 -9.33 10.60 -2.14
N VAL A 170 -8.90 9.90 -3.19
CA VAL A 170 -7.98 8.77 -3.07
C VAL A 170 -6.72 9.02 -3.90
N ILE A 171 -5.56 8.88 -3.26
CA ILE A 171 -4.25 8.90 -3.91
C ILE A 171 -3.79 7.44 -4.01
N VAL A 172 -3.51 7.01 -5.23
CA VAL A 172 -2.84 5.73 -5.49
C VAL A 172 -1.46 6.00 -6.06
N THR A 173 -0.45 5.26 -5.58
CA THR A 173 0.93 5.44 -6.06
C THR A 173 1.31 4.37 -7.05
N SER A 174 2.17 4.74 -8.01
CA SER A 174 2.88 3.73 -8.80
C SER A 174 3.80 2.90 -7.91
N VAL A 175 4.15 1.71 -8.37
CA VAL A 175 5.25 0.93 -7.79
C VAL A 175 6.56 1.47 -8.38
N GLY A 176 7.54 1.77 -7.53
CA GLY A 176 8.85 2.24 -7.98
C GLY A 176 9.65 1.15 -8.70
N GLN A 177 10.87 1.46 -9.13
CA GLN A 177 11.78 0.50 -9.77
C GLN A 177 12.33 -0.53 -8.75
N ILE A 178 11.47 -1.45 -8.32
CA ILE A 178 11.80 -2.44 -7.29
C ILE A 178 12.87 -3.45 -7.74
N GLY A 179 13.16 -3.56 -9.04
CA GLY A 179 14.30 -4.33 -9.56
C GLY A 179 15.66 -3.70 -9.21
N CYS A 180 15.68 -2.43 -8.78
CA CYS A 180 16.89 -1.69 -8.43
C CYS A 180 17.19 -1.67 -6.92
N ILE A 181 16.32 -2.23 -6.08
CA ILE A 181 16.52 -2.17 -4.62
C ILE A 181 17.68 -3.07 -4.20
N PRO A 182 18.42 -2.74 -3.12
CA PRO A 182 19.58 -3.51 -2.68
C PRO A 182 19.33 -5.02 -2.53
N TYR A 183 18.15 -5.40 -2.03
CA TYR A 183 17.75 -6.81 -1.91
C TYR A 183 17.68 -7.54 -3.26
N GLN A 184 17.15 -6.89 -4.30
CA GLN A 184 17.10 -7.48 -5.64
C GLN A 184 18.47 -7.49 -6.30
N LEU A 185 19.27 -6.44 -6.11
CA LEU A 185 20.63 -6.39 -6.63
C LEU A 185 21.48 -7.54 -6.08
N ALA A 186 21.46 -7.73 -4.75
CA ALA A 186 22.21 -8.81 -4.10
C ALA A 186 21.84 -10.21 -4.63
N ARG A 187 20.56 -10.46 -4.92
CA ARG A 187 20.08 -11.73 -5.48
C ARG A 187 20.39 -11.88 -6.97
N TYR A 188 20.34 -10.79 -7.72
CA TYR A 188 20.58 -10.79 -9.16
C TYR A 188 22.06 -10.98 -9.48
N THR A 189 22.96 -10.32 -8.74
CA THR A 189 24.42 -10.44 -8.92
C THR A 189 24.96 -11.79 -8.46
N ALA A 190 24.37 -12.40 -7.43
CA ALA A 190 24.77 -13.72 -6.96
C ALA A 190 24.49 -14.86 -7.95
N ASN A 191 23.51 -14.67 -8.86
CA ASN A 191 23.07 -15.69 -9.81
C ASN A 191 23.60 -15.49 -11.24
N ASN A 192 24.14 -14.30 -11.56
CA ASN A 192 24.69 -13.98 -12.88
C ASN A 192 26.20 -13.69 -12.75
N ASN A 193 27.03 -14.74 -12.88
CA ASN A 193 28.49 -14.65 -13.03
C ASN A 193 28.90 -14.08 -14.41
N THR A 194 28.28 -13.00 -14.87
CA THR A 194 28.65 -12.34 -16.11
C THR A 194 29.07 -10.92 -15.76
N GLY A 195 30.38 -10.68 -15.81
CA GLY A 195 31.01 -9.38 -15.55
C GLY A 195 30.70 -8.32 -16.62
N ASN A 196 29.43 -8.18 -17.04
CA ASN A 196 29.02 -7.23 -18.05
C ASN A 196 28.08 -6.17 -17.46
N ASN A 197 28.66 -5.00 -17.23
CA ASN A 197 28.09 -3.80 -16.61
C ASN A 197 27.12 -3.04 -17.53
N SER A 198 25.96 -3.59 -17.89
CA SER A 198 24.98 -2.81 -18.69
C SER A 198 23.55 -2.76 -18.18
N SER A 199 23.15 -3.62 -17.23
CA SER A 199 21.96 -3.36 -16.42
C SER A 199 22.28 -3.42 -14.93
N ARG A 200 22.13 -2.28 -14.24
CA ARG A 200 22.29 -2.18 -12.79
C ARG A 200 21.07 -2.72 -12.03
N CYS A 201 19.97 -3.07 -12.70
CA CYS A 201 18.72 -3.52 -12.07
C CYS A 201 18.18 -4.81 -12.69
N ASN A 202 17.32 -5.51 -11.95
CA ASN A 202 16.59 -6.66 -12.49
C ASN A 202 15.43 -6.18 -13.38
N GLU A 203 15.69 -6.02 -14.69
CA GLU A 203 14.70 -5.45 -15.62
C GLU A 203 13.47 -6.34 -15.82
N LYS A 204 13.60 -7.66 -15.66
CA LYS A 204 12.44 -8.57 -15.69
C LYS A 204 11.37 -8.15 -14.66
N ILE A 205 11.79 -7.67 -13.49
CA ILE A 205 10.88 -7.19 -12.46
C ILE A 205 10.33 -5.81 -12.83
N ASN A 206 11.19 -4.89 -13.27
CA ASN A 206 10.78 -3.54 -13.64
C ASN A 206 9.79 -3.52 -14.81
N ASP A 207 9.99 -4.37 -15.82
CA ASP A 207 9.09 -4.53 -16.96
C ASP A 207 7.70 -5.01 -16.53
N ALA A 208 7.65 -6.03 -15.66
CA ALA A 208 6.38 -6.53 -15.12
C ALA A 208 5.64 -5.45 -14.29
N VAL A 209 6.38 -4.68 -13.49
CA VAL A 209 5.85 -3.55 -12.73
C VAL A 209 5.34 -2.43 -13.64
N SER A 210 6.04 -2.14 -14.73
CA SER A 210 5.63 -1.12 -15.71
C SER A 210 4.27 -1.43 -16.33
N MET A 211 3.98 -2.71 -16.57
CA MET A 211 2.66 -3.16 -17.06
C MET A 211 1.55 -2.82 -16.04
N PHE A 212 1.78 -3.08 -14.75
CA PHE A 212 0.84 -2.72 -13.68
C PHE A 212 0.69 -1.21 -13.53
N ASN A 213 1.78 -0.45 -13.49
CA ASN A 213 1.75 1.02 -13.38
C ASN A 213 0.97 1.66 -14.53
N SER A 214 1.21 1.18 -15.75
CA SER A 214 0.47 1.63 -16.93
C SER A 214 -1.03 1.34 -16.82
N GLY A 215 -1.40 0.16 -16.31
CA GLY A 215 -2.79 -0.20 -16.07
C GLY A 215 -3.42 0.56 -14.90
N LEU A 216 -2.67 0.84 -13.84
CA LEU A 216 -3.12 1.64 -12.70
C LEU A 216 -3.44 3.08 -13.12
N LYS A 217 -2.62 3.67 -13.99
CA LYS A 217 -2.91 4.99 -14.57
C LYS A 217 -4.24 4.99 -15.35
N ARG A 218 -4.50 3.95 -16.15
CA ARG A 218 -5.78 3.78 -16.86
C ARG A 218 -6.94 3.55 -15.91
N LEU A 219 -6.75 2.77 -14.84
CA LEU A 219 -7.77 2.55 -13.81
C LEU A 219 -8.18 3.88 -13.13
N VAL A 220 -7.21 4.73 -12.79
CA VAL A 220 -7.48 6.07 -12.23
C VAL A 220 -8.26 6.94 -13.22
N GLN A 221 -7.91 6.91 -14.50
CA GLN A 221 -8.66 7.62 -15.54
C GLN A 221 -10.10 7.12 -15.64
N ARG A 222 -10.30 5.79 -15.60
CA ARG A 222 -11.61 5.15 -15.62
C ARG A 222 -12.49 5.57 -14.44
N PHE A 223 -11.96 5.49 -13.22
CA PHE A 223 -12.66 5.93 -12.01
C PHE A 223 -13.01 7.43 -12.02
N ASN A 224 -12.13 8.27 -12.56
CA ASN A 224 -12.39 9.69 -12.72
C ASN A 224 -13.35 10.04 -13.88
N GLY A 225 -13.74 9.07 -14.72
CA GLY A 225 -14.70 9.26 -15.79
C GLY A 225 -16.13 9.56 -15.32
N GLY A 226 -16.40 9.38 -14.02
CA GLY A 226 -17.66 9.79 -13.37
C GLY A 226 -18.81 8.80 -13.46
N THR A 227 -18.69 7.72 -14.24
CA THR A 227 -19.72 6.68 -14.37
C THR A 227 -19.64 5.61 -13.27
N GLU A 228 -18.44 5.12 -12.96
CA GLU A 228 -18.24 4.06 -11.96
C GLU A 228 -18.33 4.58 -10.52
N LEU A 229 -17.66 5.70 -10.22
CA LEU A 229 -17.53 6.25 -8.87
C LEU A 229 -17.87 7.75 -8.83
N PRO A 230 -19.17 8.12 -8.96
CA PRO A 230 -19.60 9.52 -9.02
C PRO A 230 -19.12 10.36 -7.82
N GLY A 231 -18.61 11.56 -8.10
CA GLY A 231 -18.14 12.49 -7.08
C GLY A 231 -16.85 12.07 -6.35
N ALA A 232 -16.22 10.96 -6.74
CA ALA A 232 -14.89 10.61 -6.30
C ALA A 232 -13.82 11.28 -7.17
N LYS A 233 -12.66 11.51 -6.58
CA LYS A 233 -11.45 11.98 -7.23
C LYS A 233 -10.30 11.06 -6.88
N PHE A 234 -9.74 10.42 -7.89
CA PHE A 234 -8.54 9.61 -7.79
C PHE A 234 -7.33 10.36 -8.37
N VAL A 235 -6.20 10.28 -7.68
CA VAL A 235 -4.93 10.86 -8.13
C VAL A 235 -3.91 9.74 -8.27
N TYR A 236 -3.28 9.67 -9.44
CA TYR A 236 -2.14 8.79 -9.69
C TYR A 236 -0.85 9.54 -9.35
N LEU A 237 -0.12 9.07 -8.34
CA LEU A 237 1.18 9.60 -7.96
C LEU A 237 2.28 8.73 -8.57
N ALA A 238 3.07 9.30 -9.49
CA ALA A 238 4.23 8.62 -10.07
C ALA A 238 5.42 8.72 -9.10
N ASN A 239 6.02 7.57 -8.81
CA ASN A 239 7.32 7.41 -8.16
C ASN A 239 8.45 7.30 -9.19
#